data_AF-A0A4Y3WFM9-F1
#
_entry.id   AF-A0A4Y3WFM9-F1
#
_cell.length_a   1.000
_cell.length_b   1.000
_cell.length_c   1.000
_cell.angle_alpha   90.00
_cell.angle_beta   90.00
_cell.angle_gamma   90.00
#
_symmetry.space_group_name_H-M   'P 1'
#
loop_
_entity.id
_entity.type
_entity.pdbx_description
1 polymer ?
#
loop_
_entity_poly.entity_id
_entity_poly.type
_entity_poly.pdbx_seq_one_letter_code
_entity_poly.pdbx_strand_id
1 'polypeptide(L)'
;MLGIIPNGKAITDIEKLLTQCKLFVALYSETDANGKTITGFITKAESAILARVDFIDAETDLTSHQAMLRKLVRRGVRKPRTKLFTTNYDLAFEYAARLQRFVVIDGFSHAALPVFDRSHFELDIVRRDAKDAPDYLDSVVQLYKLHGSIGWRRTTTEIIRSRGDEGKPVLIYPRDSKYQEAFEPPYLDMMSAFQSALREPDTTLLVAGFSFNDSHLAQPVLAALESNMSFRLVVCDPVFLDSKLIEKDPVTVGSDAAKNSFHQQLIRLIQAGDERVMLLNGRFADLTLAVPDLVAETERERHALRVKALRDATGSAGAKS
;
A
#
# COMPACT_ATOMS: atom_id res chain seq x y z
N MET A 1 1.04 2.35 33.60
CA MET A 1 0.28 2.18 32.34
C MET A 1 -0.51 0.88 32.34
N LEU A 2 0.11 -0.31 32.21
CA LEU A 2 -0.65 -1.59 32.11
C LEU A 2 -1.53 -1.93 33.33
N GLY A 3 -1.25 -1.36 34.51
CA GLY A 3 -2.10 -1.49 35.70
C GLY A 3 -3.29 -0.51 35.76
N ILE A 4 -3.36 0.44 34.82
CA ILE A 4 -4.45 1.42 34.69
C ILE A 4 -5.56 0.87 33.78
N ILE A 5 -5.17 0.10 32.76
CA ILE A 5 -6.09 -0.49 31.78
C ILE A 5 -6.68 -1.79 32.35
N PRO A 6 -8.01 -1.98 32.31
CA PRO A 6 -8.64 -3.23 32.70
C PRO A 6 -8.02 -4.42 31.96
N ASN A 7 -7.51 -5.41 32.70
CA ASN A 7 -6.80 -6.57 32.14
C ASN A 7 -5.55 -6.26 31.28
N GLY A 8 -4.97 -5.06 31.38
CA GLY A 8 -3.86 -4.63 30.53
C GLY A 8 -2.64 -5.55 30.56
N LYS A 9 -2.36 -6.22 31.69
CA LYS A 9 -1.25 -7.19 31.82
C LYS A 9 -1.45 -8.50 31.06
N ALA A 10 -2.68 -8.85 30.67
CA ALA A 10 -2.99 -10.08 29.95
C ALA A 10 -3.01 -9.89 28.42
N ILE A 11 -2.85 -8.66 27.94
CA ILE A 11 -2.93 -8.32 26.51
C ILE A 11 -1.55 -8.47 25.90
N THR A 12 -1.41 -9.44 25.00
CA THR A 12 -0.18 -9.68 24.22
C THR A 12 -0.22 -9.06 22.83
N ASP A 13 -1.39 -8.60 22.40
CA ASP A 13 -1.65 -8.03 21.08
C ASP A 13 -1.65 -6.48 21.16
N ILE A 14 -0.77 -5.86 20.40
CA ILE A 14 -0.62 -4.40 20.39
C ILE A 14 -1.87 -3.69 19.86
N GLU A 15 -2.61 -4.27 18.92
CA GLU A 15 -3.81 -3.65 18.36
C GLU A 15 -4.89 -3.55 19.44
N LYS A 16 -5.12 -4.64 20.16
CA LYS A 16 -6.05 -4.70 21.29
C LYS A 16 -5.66 -3.75 22.41
N LEU A 17 -4.37 -3.68 22.73
CA LEU A 17 -3.86 -2.77 23.76
C LEU A 17 -4.13 -1.31 23.39
N LEU A 18 -3.80 -0.91 22.16
CA LEU A 18 -4.00 0.45 21.67
C LEU A 18 -5.50 0.80 21.58
N THR A 19 -6.36 -0.14 21.20
CA THR A 19 -7.82 0.05 21.23
C THR A 19 -8.31 0.33 22.65
N GLN A 20 -7.90 -0.46 23.64
CA GLN A 20 -8.30 -0.24 25.02
C GLN A 20 -7.77 1.08 25.59
N CYS A 21 -6.54 1.46 25.25
CA CYS A 21 -5.98 2.77 25.61
C CYS A 21 -6.88 3.93 25.11
N LYS A 22 -7.29 3.91 23.85
CA LYS A 22 -8.15 4.96 23.26
C LYS A 22 -9.54 4.97 23.90
N LEU A 23 -10.15 3.81 24.11
CA LEU A 23 -11.44 3.70 24.80
C LEU A 23 -11.36 4.26 26.22
N PHE A 24 -10.29 3.96 26.96
CA PHE A 24 -10.07 4.51 28.28
C PHE A 24 -10.01 6.05 28.26
N VAL A 25 -9.24 6.64 27.35
CA VAL A 25 -9.14 8.10 27.23
C VAL A 25 -10.50 8.72 26.87
N ALA A 26 -11.27 8.09 25.99
CA ALA A 26 -12.60 8.57 25.61
C ALA A 26 -13.60 8.55 26.79
N LEU A 27 -13.48 7.58 27.70
CA LEU A 27 -14.38 7.44 28.86
C LEU A 27 -14.00 8.32 30.05
N TYR A 28 -12.69 8.47 30.32
CA TYR A 28 -12.20 9.13 31.55
C TYR A 28 -11.65 10.55 31.34
N SER A 29 -11.69 11.05 30.09
CA SER A 29 -11.17 12.37 29.66
C SER A 29 -9.65 12.55 29.82
N GLU A 30 -9.06 13.40 28.98
CA GLU A 30 -7.62 13.72 29.02
C GLU A 30 -7.19 14.53 30.25
N THR A 31 -8.14 15.00 31.06
CA THR A 31 -7.88 15.85 32.22
C THR A 31 -7.50 15.05 33.47
N ASP A 32 -7.91 13.78 33.57
CA ASP A 32 -7.54 12.89 34.67
C ASP A 32 -6.06 12.47 34.61
N ALA A 33 -5.44 12.24 35.76
CA ALA A 33 -4.03 11.85 35.86
C ALA A 33 -3.73 10.52 35.13
N ASN A 34 -4.67 9.57 35.20
CA ASN A 34 -4.57 8.32 34.45
C ASN A 34 -4.78 8.56 32.96
N GLY A 35 -5.77 9.39 32.60
CA GLY A 35 -6.01 9.82 31.22
C GLY A 35 -4.74 10.38 30.56
N LYS A 36 -4.07 11.35 31.20
CA LYS A 36 -2.80 11.93 30.71
C LYS A 36 -1.70 10.88 30.52
N THR A 37 -1.61 9.91 31.44
CA THR A 37 -0.61 8.84 31.34
C THR A 37 -0.88 7.94 30.14
N ILE A 38 -2.14 7.58 29.89
CA ILE A 38 -2.52 6.76 28.74
C ILE A 38 -2.35 7.55 27.43
N THR A 39 -2.75 8.82 27.38
CA THR A 39 -2.53 9.68 26.21
C THR A 39 -1.04 9.78 25.88
N GLY A 40 -0.18 10.00 26.88
CA GLY A 40 1.26 10.03 26.69
C GLY A 40 1.84 8.71 26.17
N PHE A 41 1.26 7.56 26.56
CA PHE A 41 1.64 6.27 25.98
C PHE A 41 1.21 6.13 24.52
N ILE A 42 -0.04 6.49 24.20
CA ILE A 42 -0.56 6.46 22.82
C ILE A 42 0.33 7.28 21.90
N THR A 43 0.63 8.53 22.27
CA THR A 43 1.48 9.41 21.46
C THR A 43 2.89 8.84 21.25
N LYS A 44 3.48 8.21 22.27
CA LYS A 44 4.78 7.53 22.15
C LYS A 44 4.70 6.31 21.23
N ALA A 45 3.65 5.50 21.35
CA ALA A 45 3.44 4.33 20.51
C ALA A 45 3.22 4.72 19.04
N GLU A 46 2.37 5.70 18.78
CA GLU A 46 2.11 6.25 17.44
C GLU A 46 3.41 6.80 16.83
N SER A 47 4.19 7.58 17.60
CA SER A 47 5.50 8.09 17.14
C SER A 47 6.51 6.99 16.84
N ALA A 48 6.55 5.92 17.65
CA ALA A 48 7.42 4.79 17.43
C ALA A 48 7.03 3.99 16.17
N ILE A 49 5.72 3.83 15.93
CA ILE A 49 5.20 3.21 14.70
C ILE A 49 5.63 4.04 13.50
N LEU A 50 5.39 5.36 13.51
CA LEU A 50 5.77 6.28 12.44
C LEU A 50 7.27 6.17 12.12
N ALA A 51 8.12 6.23 13.14
CA ALA A 51 9.56 6.11 12.96
C ALA A 51 9.98 4.75 12.37
N ARG A 52 9.24 3.67 12.68
CA ARG A 52 9.56 2.32 12.19
C ARG A 52 9.15 2.12 10.72
N VAL A 53 8.09 2.78 10.27
CA VAL A 53 7.59 2.68 8.89
C VAL A 53 8.18 3.74 7.97
N ASP A 54 8.82 4.76 8.52
CA ASP A 54 9.60 5.76 7.79
C ASP A 54 11.05 5.31 7.58
N PHE A 55 11.23 4.22 6.83
CA PHE A 55 12.54 3.62 6.57
C PHE A 55 13.06 3.83 5.14
N ILE A 56 12.28 4.48 4.28
CA ILE A 56 12.63 4.69 2.86
C ILE A 56 13.51 5.94 2.72
N ASP A 57 14.74 5.72 2.25
CA ASP A 57 15.71 6.76 1.93
C ASP A 57 16.32 6.58 0.52
N ALA A 58 17.44 7.26 0.25
CA ALA A 58 18.11 7.19 -1.05
C ALA A 58 18.85 5.86 -1.29
N GLU A 59 19.24 5.14 -0.22
CA GLU A 59 20.04 3.92 -0.26
C GLU A 59 19.17 2.65 -0.16
N THR A 60 17.90 2.82 0.17
CA THR A 60 16.94 1.73 0.29
C THR A 60 16.79 0.98 -1.04
N ASP A 61 17.02 -0.35 -1.01
CA ASP A 61 16.84 -1.19 -2.18
C ASP A 61 15.35 -1.34 -2.54
N LEU A 62 14.99 -0.75 -3.68
CA LEU A 62 13.64 -0.81 -4.26
C LEU A 62 13.61 -1.60 -5.57
N THR A 63 14.55 -2.51 -5.80
CA THR A 63 14.67 -3.26 -7.06
C THR A 63 13.39 -4.02 -7.40
N SER A 64 12.80 -4.75 -6.45
CA SER A 64 11.53 -5.46 -6.68
C SER A 64 10.36 -4.51 -6.95
N HIS A 65 10.26 -3.39 -6.21
CA HIS A 65 9.21 -2.40 -6.43
C HIS A 65 9.31 -1.76 -7.82
N GLN A 66 10.52 -1.38 -8.23
CA GLN A 66 10.80 -0.84 -9.56
C GLN A 66 10.47 -1.85 -10.66
N ALA A 67 10.88 -3.12 -10.49
CA ALA A 67 10.60 -4.17 -11.47
C ALA A 67 9.11 -4.49 -11.56
N MET A 68 8.39 -4.52 -10.45
CA MET A 68 6.94 -4.74 -10.43
C MET A 68 6.19 -3.61 -11.14
N LEU A 69 6.51 -2.35 -10.80
CA LEU A 69 5.94 -1.20 -11.50
C LEU A 69 6.24 -1.27 -13.00
N ARG A 70 7.49 -1.53 -13.38
CA ARG A 70 7.89 -1.67 -14.78
C ARG A 70 7.04 -2.70 -15.52
N LYS A 71 6.79 -3.86 -14.91
CA LYS A 71 6.00 -4.96 -15.48
C LYS A 71 4.51 -4.63 -15.62
N LEU A 72 3.92 -3.97 -14.61
CA LEU A 72 2.47 -3.75 -14.56
C LEU A 72 2.00 -2.42 -15.15
N VAL A 73 2.82 -1.38 -15.10
CA VAL A 73 2.44 -0.03 -15.55
C VAL A 73 2.67 0.14 -17.05
N ARG A 74 3.63 -0.59 -17.63
CA ARG A 74 3.87 -0.63 -19.08
C ARG A 74 2.79 -1.46 -19.79
N ARG A 75 1.58 -0.91 -19.86
CA ARG A 75 0.46 -1.43 -20.65
C ARG A 75 0.05 -0.41 -21.70
N GLY A 76 -0.59 -0.87 -22.78
CA GLY A 76 -1.03 0.02 -23.85
C GLY A 76 -1.90 1.17 -23.32
N VAL A 77 -1.62 2.40 -23.77
CA VAL A 77 -2.18 3.65 -23.23
C VAL A 77 -3.71 3.77 -23.32
N ARG A 78 -4.35 2.95 -24.17
CA ARG A 78 -5.81 2.86 -24.30
C ARG A 78 -6.46 1.87 -23.34
N LYS A 79 -5.67 1.03 -22.66
CA LYS A 79 -6.18 0.17 -21.59
C LYS A 79 -6.34 1.01 -20.32
N PRO A 80 -7.26 0.64 -19.40
CA PRO A 80 -7.35 1.30 -18.10
C PRO A 80 -5.98 1.39 -17.41
N ARG A 81 -5.74 2.44 -16.63
CA ARG A 81 -4.49 2.54 -15.85
C ARG A 81 -4.41 1.40 -14.85
N THR A 82 -3.19 0.94 -14.57
CA THR A 82 -2.96 -0.01 -13.48
C THR A 82 -3.27 0.69 -12.16
N LYS A 83 -4.09 0.04 -11.33
CA LYS A 83 -4.46 0.51 -9.99
C LYS A 83 -3.68 -0.29 -8.96
N LEU A 84 -2.85 0.39 -8.18
CA LEU A 84 -2.10 -0.18 -7.08
C LEU A 84 -2.78 0.20 -5.78
N PHE A 85 -3.29 -0.79 -5.06
CA PHE A 85 -3.86 -0.61 -3.73
C PHE A 85 -2.85 -1.13 -2.70
N THR A 86 -2.58 -0.34 -1.66
CA THR A 86 -1.67 -0.77 -0.59
C THR A 86 -2.18 -0.32 0.78
N THR A 87 -1.96 -1.17 1.77
CA THR A 87 -2.13 -0.88 3.19
C THR A 87 -0.86 -0.31 3.83
N ASN A 88 0.25 -0.26 3.09
CA ASN A 88 1.54 0.19 3.59
C ASN A 88 1.55 1.71 3.76
N TYR A 89 2.04 2.16 4.91
CA TYR A 89 2.18 3.58 5.25
C TYR A 89 3.39 4.25 4.59
N ASP A 90 4.42 3.45 4.28
CA ASP A 90 5.70 3.90 3.72
C ASP A 90 5.55 4.52 2.32
N LEU A 91 6.67 4.98 1.74
CA LEU A 91 6.71 5.64 0.44
C LEU A 91 7.40 4.78 -0.65
N ALA A 92 7.49 3.46 -0.48
CA ALA A 92 8.29 2.59 -1.34
C ALA A 92 7.86 2.67 -2.82
N PHE A 93 6.56 2.61 -3.10
CA PHE A 93 6.04 2.68 -4.48
C PHE A 93 6.21 4.07 -5.10
N GLU A 94 6.05 5.13 -4.31
CA GLU A 94 6.27 6.51 -4.75
C GLU A 94 7.74 6.75 -5.14
N TYR A 95 8.68 6.29 -4.29
CA TYR A 95 10.11 6.38 -4.57
C TYR A 95 10.50 5.49 -5.75
N ALA A 96 9.99 4.27 -5.85
CA ALA A 96 10.24 3.38 -6.98
C ALA A 96 9.73 3.97 -8.30
N ALA A 97 8.53 4.56 -8.30
CA ALA A 97 7.96 5.26 -9.46
C ALA A 97 8.84 6.46 -9.85
N ARG A 98 9.27 7.28 -8.87
CA ARG A 98 10.18 8.40 -9.10
C ARG A 98 11.50 7.96 -9.75
N LEU A 99 12.12 6.89 -9.25
CA LEU A 99 13.37 6.34 -9.79
C LEU A 99 13.23 5.86 -11.24
N GLN A 100 12.03 5.41 -11.62
CA GLN A 100 11.68 4.94 -12.97
C GLN A 100 11.03 6.04 -13.84
N ARG A 101 10.87 7.26 -13.32
CA ARG A 101 10.18 8.38 -13.98
C ARG A 101 8.72 8.08 -14.36
N PHE A 102 8.07 7.26 -13.57
CA PHE A 102 6.64 7.00 -13.71
C PHE A 102 5.84 8.10 -13.04
N VAL A 103 4.69 8.41 -13.61
CA VAL A 103 3.75 9.35 -13.00
C VAL A 103 2.81 8.57 -12.10
N VAL A 104 2.63 9.07 -10.88
CA VAL A 104 1.69 8.52 -9.90
C VAL A 104 0.50 9.46 -9.77
N ILE A 105 -0.70 8.92 -10.03
CA ILE A 105 -1.98 9.56 -9.71
C ILE A 105 -2.48 8.95 -8.40
N ASP A 106 -2.46 9.71 -7.31
CA ASP A 106 -2.78 9.23 -5.96
C ASP A 106 -3.84 10.09 -5.25
N GLY A 107 -4.58 10.87 -6.03
CA GLY A 107 -5.62 11.75 -5.52
C GLY A 107 -5.11 13.12 -5.07
N PHE A 108 -3.82 13.43 -5.17
CA PHE A 108 -3.37 14.81 -4.95
C PHE A 108 -3.15 15.58 -6.25
N SER A 109 -3.28 16.90 -6.16
CA SER A 109 -3.01 17.81 -7.26
C SER A 109 -1.53 17.78 -7.68
N HIS A 110 -1.27 17.99 -8.97
CA HIS A 110 0.08 18.14 -9.52
C HIS A 110 0.57 19.60 -9.36
N ALA A 111 0.47 20.14 -8.15
CA ALA A 111 0.85 21.50 -7.79
C ALA A 111 2.09 21.51 -6.90
N ALA A 112 2.69 22.70 -6.68
CA ALA A 112 3.84 22.86 -5.79
C ALA A 112 3.51 22.46 -4.33
N LEU A 113 2.27 22.70 -3.91
CA LEU A 113 1.70 22.22 -2.65
C LEU A 113 0.55 21.27 -3.00
N PRO A 114 0.80 19.95 -3.05
CA PRO A 114 -0.22 18.98 -3.43
C PRO A 114 -1.32 18.89 -2.37
N VAL A 115 -2.57 19.09 -2.80
CA VAL A 115 -3.79 18.97 -1.98
C VAL A 115 -4.58 17.77 -2.47
N PHE A 116 -5.11 16.97 -1.54
CA PHE A 116 -5.93 15.81 -1.85
C PHE A 116 -7.33 16.22 -2.29
N ASP A 117 -7.77 15.66 -3.41
CA ASP A 117 -9.15 15.68 -3.86
C ASP A 117 -9.42 14.39 -4.65
N ARG A 118 -10.52 13.70 -4.33
CA ARG A 118 -10.91 12.45 -5.00
C ARG A 118 -10.96 12.60 -6.53
N SER A 119 -11.41 13.74 -7.05
CA SER A 119 -11.54 14.00 -8.48
C SER A 119 -10.22 13.90 -9.23
N HIS A 120 -9.08 14.05 -8.54
CA HIS A 120 -7.77 13.86 -9.17
C HIS A 120 -7.52 12.43 -9.66
N PHE A 121 -8.23 11.41 -9.13
CA PHE A 121 -8.20 10.06 -9.70
C PHE A 121 -8.94 9.93 -11.03
N GLU A 122 -9.82 10.88 -11.36
CA GLU A 122 -10.58 10.93 -12.61
C GLU A 122 -9.81 11.65 -13.72
N LEU A 123 -8.72 12.33 -13.35
CA LEU A 123 -7.83 12.99 -14.30
C LEU A 123 -6.80 11.99 -14.86
N ASP A 124 -6.36 12.23 -16.08
CA ASP A 124 -5.23 11.53 -16.70
C ASP A 124 -4.27 12.55 -17.32
N ILE A 125 -3.05 12.12 -17.60
CA ILE A 125 -2.01 12.96 -18.19
C ILE A 125 -1.86 12.65 -19.66
N VAL A 126 -1.97 13.70 -20.46
CA VAL A 126 -1.80 13.65 -21.91
C VAL A 126 -0.66 14.58 -22.33
N ARG A 127 0.11 14.16 -23.33
CA ARG A 127 0.99 15.02 -24.09
C ARG A 127 0.15 15.73 -25.15
N ARG A 128 0.24 17.05 -25.19
CA ARG A 128 -0.40 17.86 -26.24
C ARG A 128 0.69 18.45 -27.13
N ASP A 129 0.58 18.18 -28.42
CA ASP A 129 1.24 18.95 -29.46
C ASP A 129 0.18 19.80 -30.16
N ALA A 130 0.54 20.98 -30.67
CA ALA A 130 -0.39 21.96 -31.21
C ALA A 130 -1.20 21.46 -32.42
N LYS A 131 -0.79 20.33 -33.02
CA LYS A 131 -1.36 19.80 -34.28
C LYS A 131 -2.01 18.42 -34.15
N ASP A 132 -1.84 17.72 -33.03
CA ASP A 132 -2.27 16.34 -32.87
C ASP A 132 -3.31 16.17 -31.77
N ALA A 133 -4.10 15.09 -31.88
CA ALA A 133 -4.97 14.66 -30.80
C ALA A 133 -4.14 14.38 -29.53
N PRO A 134 -4.67 14.67 -28.32
CA PRO A 134 -3.95 14.41 -27.09
C PRO A 134 -3.50 12.95 -26.99
N ASP A 135 -2.20 12.75 -26.81
CA ASP A 135 -1.60 11.41 -26.68
C ASP A 135 -1.44 11.08 -25.20
N TYR A 136 -2.09 10.01 -24.73
CA TYR A 136 -2.02 9.60 -23.34
C TYR A 136 -0.57 9.26 -22.98
N LEU A 137 -0.11 9.82 -21.86
CA LEU A 137 1.22 9.52 -21.37
C LEU A 137 1.31 8.03 -21.02
N ASP A 138 2.38 7.37 -21.45
CA ASP A 138 2.77 6.04 -21.01
C ASP A 138 3.25 6.07 -19.55
N SER A 139 3.39 4.91 -18.91
CA SER A 139 4.05 4.85 -17.59
C SER A 139 3.36 5.65 -16.48
N VAL A 140 2.02 5.71 -16.52
CA VAL A 140 1.17 6.33 -15.50
C VAL A 140 0.46 5.25 -14.69
N VAL A 141 0.53 5.34 -13.35
CA VAL A 141 -0.10 4.40 -12.40
C VAL A 141 -1.02 5.15 -11.45
N GLN A 142 -2.13 4.53 -11.07
CA GLN A 142 -2.97 5.03 -9.99
C GLN A 142 -2.59 4.34 -8.67
N LEU A 143 -2.27 5.11 -7.64
CA LEU A 143 -1.85 4.61 -6.33
C LEU A 143 -2.89 4.97 -5.26
N TYR A 144 -3.40 3.96 -4.58
CA TYR A 144 -4.41 4.09 -3.53
C TYR A 144 -3.84 3.58 -2.20
N LYS A 145 -3.65 4.49 -1.24
CA LYS A 145 -3.15 4.21 0.11
C LYS A 145 -4.34 4.02 1.06
N LEU A 146 -4.76 2.77 1.24
CA LEU A 146 -6.00 2.41 1.95
C LEU A 146 -5.98 2.78 3.43
N HIS A 147 -4.80 2.80 4.05
CA HIS A 147 -4.62 3.14 5.47
C HIS A 147 -3.89 4.48 5.67
N GLY A 148 -3.81 5.30 4.61
CA GLY A 148 -3.06 6.55 4.62
C GLY A 148 -1.57 6.38 4.42
N SER A 149 -0.82 7.44 4.68
CA SER A 149 0.62 7.48 4.43
C SER A 149 1.33 8.40 5.42
N ILE A 150 2.59 8.07 5.72
CA ILE A 150 3.48 8.94 6.49
C ILE A 150 3.70 10.31 5.85
N GLY A 151 3.45 10.43 4.54
CA GLY A 151 3.57 11.69 3.80
C GLY A 151 2.30 12.54 3.81
N TRP A 152 1.22 12.12 4.48
CA TRP A 152 -0.06 12.83 4.46
C TRP A 152 -0.32 13.56 5.78
N ARG A 153 -0.74 14.82 5.67
CA ARG A 153 -1.08 15.68 6.81
C ARG A 153 -2.42 16.36 6.61
N ARG A 154 -3.23 16.40 7.66
CA ARG A 154 -4.51 17.11 7.69
C ARG A 154 -4.33 18.43 8.43
N THR A 155 -4.48 19.52 7.68
CA THR A 155 -4.59 20.87 8.23
C THR A 155 -6.05 21.12 8.66
N THR A 156 -6.39 22.35 9.03
CA THR A 156 -7.76 22.71 9.41
C THR A 156 -8.77 22.48 8.27
N THR A 157 -8.34 22.65 7.02
CA THR A 157 -9.23 22.67 5.84
C THR A 157 -8.91 21.60 4.83
N GLU A 158 -7.67 21.12 4.77
CA GLU A 158 -7.16 20.35 3.64
C GLU A 158 -6.33 19.15 4.10
N ILE A 159 -6.17 18.18 3.20
CA ILE A 159 -5.18 17.12 3.34
C ILE A 159 -4.08 17.42 2.33
N ILE A 160 -2.86 17.58 2.82
CA ILE A 160 -1.68 17.94 2.03
C ILE A 160 -0.64 16.83 2.07
N ARG A 161 0.22 16.79 1.05
CA ARG A 161 1.46 16.00 1.16
C ARG A 161 2.52 16.83 1.86
N SER A 162 2.91 16.40 3.06
CA SER A 162 3.97 17.05 3.82
C SER A 162 4.69 16.05 4.70
N ARG A 163 6.01 16.20 4.74
CA ARG A 163 6.89 15.50 5.68
C ARG A 163 7.19 16.30 6.94
N GLY A 164 6.75 17.56 7.00
CA GLY A 164 6.89 18.40 8.18
C GLY A 164 5.80 18.13 9.22
N ASP A 165 5.82 18.93 10.28
CA ASP A 165 4.86 18.84 11.40
C ASP A 165 3.60 19.69 11.19
N GLU A 166 3.40 20.19 9.98
CA GLU A 166 2.23 20.98 9.64
C GLU A 166 0.99 20.07 9.55
N GLY A 167 0.10 20.18 10.54
CA GLY A 167 -1.12 19.38 10.59
C GLY A 167 -0.96 18.00 11.22
N LYS A 168 -2.09 17.32 11.39
CA LYS A 168 -2.15 15.99 12.02
C LYS A 168 -1.83 14.89 11.00
N PRO A 169 -1.04 13.85 11.35
CA PRO A 169 -0.85 12.70 10.48
C PRO A 169 -2.17 12.09 9.98
N VAL A 170 -2.22 11.73 8.69
CA VAL A 170 -3.37 11.04 8.08
C VAL A 170 -3.00 9.59 7.81
N LEU A 171 -3.15 8.78 8.84
CA LEU A 171 -2.86 7.36 8.80
C LEU A 171 -3.70 6.61 9.83
N ILE A 172 -4.13 5.41 9.45
CA ILE A 172 -4.94 4.51 10.26
C ILE A 172 -4.00 3.61 11.04
N TYR A 173 -3.86 3.82 12.35
CA TYR A 173 -2.97 3.01 13.18
C TYR A 173 -3.55 1.60 13.45
N PRO A 174 -2.69 0.58 13.65
CA PRO A 174 -3.11 -0.80 13.87
C PRO A 174 -3.85 -0.94 15.20
N ARG A 175 -5.18 -1.05 15.12
CA ARG A 175 -6.15 -1.07 16.23
C ARG A 175 -7.43 -1.75 15.75
N ASP A 176 -8.18 -2.42 16.62
CA ASP A 176 -9.50 -2.98 16.25
C ASP A 176 -10.51 -1.89 15.86
N SER A 177 -10.41 -0.70 16.48
CA SER A 177 -11.26 0.46 16.19
C SER A 177 -10.97 1.12 14.84
N LYS A 178 -9.91 0.70 14.13
CA LYS A 178 -9.50 1.25 12.83
C LYS A 178 -10.59 1.17 11.76
N TYR A 179 -11.52 0.23 11.94
CA TYR A 179 -12.70 0.09 11.10
C TYR A 179 -13.48 1.40 10.97
N GLN A 180 -13.70 2.13 12.07
CA GLN A 180 -14.46 3.38 12.03
C GLN A 180 -13.69 4.48 11.29
N GLU A 181 -12.38 4.56 11.50
CA GLU A 181 -11.50 5.53 10.83
C GLU A 181 -11.51 5.34 9.31
N ALA A 182 -11.69 4.11 8.80
CA ALA A 182 -11.76 3.81 7.38
C ALA A 182 -12.97 4.42 6.64
N PHE A 183 -13.98 4.92 7.37
CA PHE A 183 -15.15 5.60 6.78
C PHE A 183 -15.00 7.12 6.70
N GLU A 184 -13.88 7.68 7.13
CA GLU A 184 -13.59 9.10 6.98
C GLU A 184 -12.80 9.39 5.69
N PRO A 185 -12.98 10.56 5.04
CA PRO A 185 -12.09 11.00 3.97
C PRO A 185 -10.66 11.16 4.49
N PRO A 186 -9.62 10.69 3.77
CA PRO A 186 -9.63 10.21 2.38
C PRO A 186 -9.83 8.69 2.24
N TYR A 187 -9.91 7.95 3.34
CA TYR A 187 -9.90 6.48 3.33
C TYR A 187 -11.16 5.90 2.69
N LEU A 188 -12.31 6.53 2.94
CA LEU A 188 -13.57 6.14 2.29
C LEU A 188 -13.47 6.21 0.76
N ASP A 189 -12.78 7.22 0.22
CA ASP A 189 -12.59 7.37 -1.23
C ASP A 189 -11.70 6.27 -1.80
N MET A 190 -10.62 5.93 -1.08
CA MET A 190 -9.70 4.85 -1.43
C MET A 190 -10.40 3.49 -1.41
N MET A 191 -11.18 3.23 -0.35
CA MET A 191 -11.95 2.00 -0.20
C MET A 191 -13.03 1.90 -1.29
N SER A 192 -13.72 3.00 -1.58
CA SER A 192 -14.73 3.04 -2.64
C SER A 192 -14.11 2.76 -4.00
N ALA A 193 -12.91 3.28 -4.28
CA ALA A 193 -12.17 2.98 -5.49
C ALA A 193 -11.75 1.50 -5.57
N PHE A 194 -11.33 0.91 -4.45
CA PHE A 194 -10.99 -0.52 -4.35
C PHE A 194 -12.20 -1.40 -4.64
N GLN A 195 -13.32 -1.20 -3.93
CA GLN A 195 -14.54 -1.98 -4.12
C GLN A 195 -15.11 -1.85 -5.53
N SER A 196 -15.06 -0.65 -6.12
CA SER A 196 -15.48 -0.46 -7.50
C SER A 196 -14.56 -1.21 -8.48
N ALA A 197 -13.24 -1.18 -8.29
CA ALA A 197 -12.32 -1.92 -9.13
C ALA A 197 -12.56 -3.44 -9.08
N LEU A 198 -12.91 -4.00 -7.92
CA LEU A 198 -13.22 -5.44 -7.79
C LEU A 198 -14.49 -5.88 -8.54
N ARG A 199 -15.44 -4.95 -8.74
CA ARG A 199 -16.70 -5.23 -9.44
C ARG A 199 -16.60 -5.13 -10.95
N GLU A 200 -15.53 -4.53 -11.48
CA GLU A 200 -15.33 -4.42 -12.92
C GLU A 200 -15.16 -5.82 -13.56
N PRO A 201 -15.77 -6.07 -14.73
CA PRO A 201 -15.56 -7.31 -15.46
C PRO A 201 -14.11 -7.44 -15.94
N ASP A 202 -13.66 -8.67 -16.18
CA ASP A 202 -12.31 -9.01 -16.65
C ASP A 202 -11.18 -8.46 -15.78
N THR A 203 -11.45 -8.36 -14.47
CA THR A 203 -10.49 -7.86 -13.49
C THR A 203 -9.66 -8.99 -12.91
N THR A 204 -8.35 -8.79 -12.84
CA THR A 204 -7.43 -9.66 -12.09
C THR A 204 -6.87 -8.89 -10.91
N LEU A 205 -7.10 -9.38 -9.69
CA LEU A 205 -6.47 -8.87 -8.48
C LEU A 205 -5.22 -9.68 -8.17
N LEU A 206 -4.07 -9.00 -8.16
CA LEU A 206 -2.79 -9.54 -7.71
C LEU A 206 -2.52 -9.05 -6.28
N VAL A 207 -2.41 -9.98 -5.34
CA VAL A 207 -2.17 -9.71 -3.92
C VAL A 207 -0.80 -10.24 -3.53
N ALA A 208 0.00 -9.42 -2.83
CA ALA A 208 1.33 -9.79 -2.39
C ALA A 208 1.55 -9.37 -0.93
N GLY A 209 1.87 -10.34 -0.07
CA GLY A 209 2.20 -10.08 1.34
C GLY A 209 1.07 -9.45 2.16
N PHE A 210 -0.18 -9.83 1.88
CA PHE A 210 -1.35 -9.35 2.61
C PHE A 210 -2.03 -10.54 3.30
N SER A 211 -2.09 -10.47 4.63
CA SER A 211 -2.58 -11.57 5.46
C SER A 211 -4.09 -11.76 5.43
N PHE A 212 -4.86 -10.83 4.86
CA PHE A 212 -6.33 -10.79 4.92
C PHE A 212 -6.92 -10.74 6.34
N ASN A 213 -6.17 -10.25 7.33
CA ASN A 213 -6.70 -10.02 8.68
C ASN A 213 -7.68 -8.83 8.75
N ASP A 214 -7.57 -7.89 7.82
CA ASP A 214 -8.46 -6.73 7.70
C ASP A 214 -9.77 -7.11 7.01
N SER A 215 -10.83 -7.33 7.78
CA SER A 215 -12.12 -7.79 7.26
C SER A 215 -12.76 -6.84 6.25
N HIS A 216 -12.58 -5.52 6.41
CA HIS A 216 -13.09 -4.50 5.49
C HIS A 216 -12.43 -4.52 4.11
N LEU A 217 -11.24 -5.12 4.00
CA LEU A 217 -10.55 -5.35 2.73
C LEU A 217 -10.76 -6.78 2.21
N ALA A 218 -10.77 -7.76 3.11
CA ALA A 218 -10.96 -9.15 2.76
C ALA A 218 -12.38 -9.45 2.24
N GLN A 219 -13.42 -9.00 2.96
CA GLN A 219 -14.82 -9.32 2.61
C GLN A 219 -15.20 -8.85 1.19
N PRO A 220 -14.85 -7.63 0.73
CA PRO A 220 -15.08 -7.23 -0.66
C PRO A 220 -14.44 -8.16 -1.71
N VAL A 221 -13.26 -8.73 -1.42
CA VAL A 221 -12.58 -9.66 -2.33
C VAL A 221 -13.34 -10.98 -2.44
N LEU A 222 -13.86 -11.52 -1.32
CA LEU A 222 -14.70 -12.71 -1.35
C LEU A 222 -16.02 -12.46 -2.09
N ALA A 223 -16.68 -11.35 -1.79
CA ALA A 223 -17.91 -10.96 -2.46
C ALA A 223 -17.69 -10.82 -3.98
N ALA A 224 -16.54 -10.32 -4.42
CA ALA A 224 -16.18 -10.25 -5.83
C ALA A 224 -15.98 -11.66 -6.44
N LEU A 225 -15.32 -12.59 -5.74
CA LEU A 225 -15.19 -13.98 -6.21
C LEU A 225 -16.55 -14.68 -6.37
N GLU A 226 -17.48 -14.42 -5.46
CA GLU A 226 -18.84 -14.98 -5.45
C GLU A 226 -19.71 -14.40 -6.56
N SER A 227 -19.64 -13.09 -6.81
CA SER A 227 -20.55 -12.39 -7.72
C SER A 227 -20.01 -12.14 -9.13
N ASN A 228 -18.69 -12.05 -9.31
CA ASN A 228 -18.05 -11.73 -10.59
C ASN A 228 -17.36 -12.96 -11.18
N MET A 229 -17.99 -13.58 -12.17
CA MET A 229 -17.49 -14.81 -12.82
C MET A 229 -16.20 -14.60 -13.62
N SER A 230 -15.92 -13.36 -14.05
CA SER A 230 -14.71 -13.00 -14.79
C SER A 230 -13.55 -12.55 -13.88
N PHE A 231 -13.82 -12.38 -12.57
CA PHE A 231 -12.82 -11.96 -11.61
C PHE A 231 -11.82 -13.09 -11.36
N ARG A 232 -10.52 -12.75 -11.44
CA ARG A 232 -9.42 -13.65 -11.11
C ARG A 232 -8.66 -13.13 -9.91
N LEU A 233 -8.30 -14.02 -9.00
CA LEU A 233 -7.53 -13.71 -7.81
C LEU A 233 -6.21 -14.47 -7.82
N VAL A 234 -5.10 -13.75 -7.70
CA VAL A 234 -3.77 -14.34 -7.50
C VAL A 234 -3.23 -13.82 -6.17
N VAL A 235 -2.98 -14.71 -5.22
CA VAL A 235 -2.42 -14.35 -3.90
C VAL A 235 -1.03 -14.95 -3.78
N CYS A 236 -0.03 -14.11 -3.48
CA CYS A 236 1.31 -14.53 -3.15
C CYS A 236 1.65 -14.15 -1.72
N ASP A 237 1.87 -15.13 -0.86
CA ASP A 237 2.22 -14.89 0.53
C ASP A 237 3.20 -15.95 1.07
N PRO A 238 4.22 -15.57 1.85
CA PRO A 238 5.14 -16.51 2.47
C PRO A 238 4.46 -17.41 3.51
N VAL A 239 3.26 -17.10 3.99
CA VAL A 239 2.49 -17.97 4.89
C VAL A 239 2.16 -19.33 4.25
N PHE A 240 2.16 -19.42 2.92
CA PHE A 240 2.06 -20.68 2.18
C PHE A 240 3.40 -21.45 2.09
N LEU A 241 4.51 -20.94 2.66
CA LEU A 241 5.77 -21.67 2.87
C LEU A 241 5.60 -22.70 3.99
N ASP A 242 6.14 -23.90 3.75
CA ASP A 242 6.58 -24.75 4.85
C ASP A 242 7.71 -24.01 5.58
N SER A 243 7.61 -23.87 6.90
CA SER A 243 8.54 -23.12 7.74
C SER A 243 9.99 -23.62 7.66
N LYS A 244 10.22 -24.78 7.04
CA LYS A 244 11.55 -25.35 6.73
C LYS A 244 12.24 -24.74 5.51
N LEU A 245 11.53 -24.07 4.62
CA LEU A 245 12.05 -23.53 3.34
C LEU A 245 12.35 -22.03 3.39
N ILE A 246 12.02 -21.35 4.49
CA ILE A 246 12.37 -19.95 4.71
C ILE A 246 13.86 -19.92 5.10
N GLU A 247 14.71 -19.31 4.26
CA GLU A 247 16.09 -18.95 4.66
C GLU A 247 16.03 -18.22 6.00
N LYS A 248 16.96 -18.52 6.92
CA LYS A 248 16.97 -17.99 8.29
C LYS A 248 17.07 -16.46 8.33
N ASP A 249 15.97 -15.78 8.07
CA ASP A 249 15.73 -14.39 8.44
C ASP A 249 15.41 -14.35 9.94
N PRO A 250 15.75 -13.29 10.70
CA PRO A 250 15.47 -13.22 12.15
C PRO A 250 13.97 -13.24 12.51
N VAL A 251 13.09 -13.16 11.51
CA VAL A 251 11.64 -13.14 11.67
C VAL A 251 11.08 -14.47 11.16
N THR A 252 11.11 -15.49 12.03
CA THR A 252 10.34 -16.72 11.83
C THR A 252 8.86 -16.39 11.68
N VAL A 253 8.33 -16.46 10.46
CA VAL A 253 6.89 -16.43 10.20
C VAL A 253 6.40 -17.87 10.24
N GLY A 254 5.61 -18.23 11.25
CA GLY A 254 4.98 -19.55 11.31
C GLY A 254 4.03 -19.73 10.12
N SER A 255 3.94 -20.94 9.58
CA SER A 255 2.90 -21.26 8.58
C SER A 255 1.53 -21.16 9.27
N ASP A 256 0.87 -20.03 9.07
CA ASP A 256 -0.43 -19.69 9.68
C ASP A 256 -1.59 -19.73 8.66
N ALA A 257 -1.36 -20.30 7.46
CA ALA A 257 -2.34 -20.34 6.36
C ALA A 257 -3.64 -21.02 6.79
N ALA A 258 -3.52 -22.06 7.61
CA ALA A 258 -4.65 -22.81 8.14
C ALA A 258 -5.36 -22.13 9.32
N LYS A 259 -4.82 -21.04 9.90
CA LYS A 259 -5.50 -20.31 11.00
C LYS A 259 -6.43 -19.21 10.49
N ASN A 260 -6.09 -18.58 9.37
CA ASN A 260 -6.93 -17.53 8.80
C ASN A 260 -8.15 -18.14 8.08
N SER A 261 -9.36 -17.73 8.48
CA SER A 261 -10.62 -18.16 7.86
C SER A 261 -10.69 -17.83 6.37
N PHE A 262 -10.13 -16.71 5.95
CA PHE A 262 -10.09 -16.28 4.56
C PHE A 262 -9.24 -17.22 3.70
N HIS A 263 -8.03 -17.54 4.16
CA HIS A 263 -7.16 -18.49 3.46
C HIS A 263 -7.80 -19.88 3.38
N GLN A 264 -8.48 -20.34 4.44
CA GLN A 264 -9.24 -21.59 4.38
C GLN A 264 -10.34 -21.58 3.32
N GLN A 265 -11.07 -20.46 3.17
CA GLN A 265 -12.09 -20.32 2.14
C GLN A 265 -11.48 -20.39 0.73
N LEU A 266 -10.37 -19.70 0.48
CA LEU A 266 -9.67 -19.77 -0.82
C LEU A 266 -9.19 -21.19 -1.13
N ILE A 267 -8.62 -21.89 -0.15
CA ILE A 267 -8.17 -23.28 -0.30
C ILE A 267 -9.36 -24.18 -0.68
N ARG A 268 -10.52 -24.01 -0.03
CA ARG A 268 -11.73 -24.78 -0.36
C ARG A 268 -12.22 -24.52 -1.79
N LEU A 269 -12.19 -23.27 -2.26
CA LEU A 269 -12.56 -22.93 -3.64
C LEU A 269 -11.65 -23.64 -4.66
N ILE A 270 -10.34 -23.63 -4.41
CA ILE A 270 -9.38 -24.33 -5.28
C ILE A 270 -9.59 -25.84 -5.25
N GLN A 271 -9.82 -26.43 -4.06
CA GLN A 271 -10.12 -27.85 -3.93
C GLN A 271 -11.43 -28.26 -4.61
N ALA A 272 -12.40 -27.34 -4.71
CA ALA A 272 -13.63 -27.52 -5.46
C ALA A 272 -13.45 -27.34 -6.98
N GLY A 273 -12.25 -26.98 -7.45
CA GLY A 273 -11.92 -26.83 -8.87
C GLY A 273 -12.09 -25.41 -9.42
N ASP A 274 -12.14 -24.37 -8.59
CA ASP A 274 -12.22 -22.98 -9.07
C ASP A 274 -10.86 -22.51 -9.62
N GLU A 275 -10.72 -22.51 -10.95
CA GLU A 275 -9.50 -22.10 -11.65
C GLU A 275 -9.23 -20.58 -11.59
N ARG A 276 -10.18 -19.78 -11.11
CA ARG A 276 -10.04 -18.32 -11.04
C ARG A 276 -9.16 -17.87 -9.88
N VAL A 277 -8.95 -18.75 -8.90
CA VAL A 277 -8.15 -18.47 -7.69
C VAL A 277 -6.81 -19.20 -7.80
N MET A 278 -5.73 -18.45 -7.72
CA MET A 278 -4.36 -18.96 -7.70
C MET A 278 -3.69 -18.57 -6.39
N LEU A 279 -3.20 -19.57 -5.65
CA LEU A 279 -2.34 -19.35 -4.49
C LEU A 279 -0.89 -19.63 -4.90
N LEU A 280 -0.06 -18.63 -4.73
CA LEU A 280 1.37 -18.66 -4.93
C LEU A 280 2.06 -18.57 -3.58
N ASN A 281 3.11 -19.36 -3.48
CA ASN A 281 4.02 -19.29 -2.38
C ASN A 281 5.22 -18.43 -2.80
N GLY A 282 5.53 -17.39 -2.03
CA GLY A 282 6.72 -16.58 -2.24
C GLY A 282 6.66 -15.23 -1.53
N ARG A 283 7.79 -14.53 -1.51
CA ARG A 283 7.89 -13.13 -1.10
C ARG A 283 7.47 -12.22 -2.26
N PHE A 284 7.31 -10.93 -1.97
CA PHE A 284 7.05 -9.92 -3.00
C PHE A 284 8.09 -9.93 -4.14
N ALA A 285 9.37 -10.17 -3.80
CA ALA A 285 10.44 -10.30 -4.80
C ALA A 285 10.23 -11.51 -5.72
N ASP A 286 9.81 -12.64 -5.18
CA ASP A 286 9.59 -13.88 -5.92
C ASP A 286 8.39 -13.71 -6.87
N LEU A 287 7.31 -13.08 -6.40
CA LEU A 287 6.19 -12.71 -7.25
C LEU A 287 6.62 -11.78 -8.39
N THR A 288 7.43 -10.78 -8.06
CA THR A 288 7.95 -9.83 -9.05
C THR A 288 8.72 -10.56 -10.14
N LEU A 289 9.50 -11.59 -9.82
CA LEU A 289 10.22 -12.40 -10.80
C LEU A 289 9.27 -13.22 -11.68
N ALA A 290 8.22 -13.80 -11.09
CA ALA A 290 7.24 -14.63 -11.79
C ALA A 290 6.36 -13.85 -12.78
N VAL A 291 6.05 -12.58 -12.50
CA VAL A 291 5.26 -11.74 -13.41
C VAL A 291 6.07 -11.47 -14.70
N PRO A 292 5.53 -11.72 -15.90
CA PRO A 292 6.25 -11.47 -17.14
C PRO A 292 6.32 -9.97 -17.49
N ASP A 293 7.30 -9.59 -18.30
CA ASP A 293 7.32 -8.26 -18.93
C ASP A 293 6.28 -8.22 -20.06
N LEU A 294 5.21 -7.44 -19.88
CA LEU A 294 4.07 -7.41 -20.80
C LEU A 294 4.34 -6.66 -22.10
N VAL A 295 5.33 -5.76 -22.13
CA VAL A 295 5.64 -4.89 -23.27
C VAL A 295 7.15 -4.65 -23.36
N ALA A 296 7.69 -4.65 -24.58
CA ALA A 296 9.08 -4.28 -24.85
C ALA A 296 9.32 -2.79 -24.58
N GLU A 297 10.51 -2.45 -24.07
CA GLU A 297 10.89 -1.05 -23.78
C GLU A 297 10.77 -0.14 -25.00
N THR A 298 10.22 1.05 -24.79
CA THR A 298 10.18 2.07 -25.84
C THR A 298 11.59 2.65 -26.08
N GLU A 299 11.85 3.17 -27.28
CA GLU A 299 13.10 3.89 -27.64
C GLU A 299 13.45 5.00 -26.64
N ARG A 300 12.44 5.73 -26.18
CA ARG A 300 12.59 6.85 -25.22
C ARG A 300 13.02 6.35 -23.84
N GLU A 301 12.47 5.24 -23.38
CA GLU A 301 12.88 4.63 -22.12
C GLU A 301 14.30 4.08 -22.20
N ARG A 302 14.65 3.40 -23.30
CA ARG A 302 16.04 2.98 -23.56
C ARG A 302 16.99 4.18 -23.58
N HIS A 303 16.57 5.30 -24.14
CA HIS A 303 17.35 6.55 -24.09
C HIS A 303 17.46 7.10 -22.66
N ALA A 304 16.38 7.14 -21.89
CA ALA A 304 16.41 7.61 -20.50
C ALA A 304 17.32 6.74 -19.61
N LEU A 305 17.31 5.41 -19.79
CA LEU A 305 18.22 4.48 -19.13
C LEU A 305 19.68 4.73 -19.55
N ARG A 306 19.95 4.92 -20.85
CA ARG A 306 21.29 5.29 -21.35
C ARG A 306 21.79 6.60 -20.74
N VAL A 307 20.93 7.62 -20.66
CA VAL A 307 21.26 8.91 -20.05
C VAL A 307 21.49 8.79 -18.55
N LYS A 308 20.71 7.96 -17.84
CA LYS A 308 20.93 7.67 -16.42
C LYS A 308 22.29 7.01 -16.20
N ALA A 309 22.59 5.95 -16.95
CA ALA A 309 23.88 5.25 -16.86
C ALA A 309 25.08 6.18 -17.14
N LEU A 310 24.96 7.12 -18.08
CA LEU A 310 25.99 8.13 -18.34
C LEU A 310 26.21 9.09 -17.14
N ARG A 311 25.14 9.47 -16.44
CA ARG A 311 25.23 10.35 -15.26
C ARG A 311 25.83 9.61 -14.06
N ASP A 312 25.44 8.37 -13.85
CA ASP A 312 25.96 7.54 -12.75
C ASP A 312 27.46 7.25 -12.96
N ALA A 313 27.88 7.02 -14.21
CA ALA A 313 29.30 6.87 -14.57
C ALA A 313 30.13 8.14 -14.31
N THR A 314 29.60 9.32 -14.67
CA THR A 314 30.31 10.60 -14.46
C THR A 314 30.34 11.05 -12.99
N GLY A 315 29.31 10.73 -12.20
CA GLY A 315 29.31 10.96 -10.74
C GLY A 315 30.36 10.15 -9.98
N SER A 316 30.65 8.92 -10.42
CA SER A 316 31.70 8.08 -9.82
C SER A 316 33.14 8.55 -10.13
N ALA A 317 33.33 9.27 -11.24
CA ALA A 317 34.64 9.79 -11.65
C ALA A 317 35.03 11.10 -10.94
N GLY A 318 34.04 11.89 -10.48
CA GLY A 318 34.26 13.16 -9.77
C GLY A 318 34.54 13.01 -8.28
N ALA A 319 34.33 11.83 -7.68
CA ALA A 319 34.56 11.59 -6.25
C ALA A 319 35.99 11.09 -5.93
N LYS A 320 36.90 11.05 -6.93
CA LYS A 320 38.29 10.59 -6.79
C LYS A 320 39.35 11.69 -7.03
N SER A 321 39.00 12.97 -6.94
CA SER A 321 39.96 14.08 -6.99
C SER A 321 40.00 14.86 -5.69
#